data_AF-H5WM82-F1
#
_entry.id   AF-H5WM82-F1
#
_cell.length_a   1.000
_cell.length_b   1.000
_cell.length_c   1.000
_cell.angle_alpha   90.00
_cell.angle_beta   90.00
_cell.angle_gamma   90.00
#
_symmetry.space_group_name_H-M   'P 1'
#
loop_
_entity.id
_entity.type
_entity.pdbx_description
1 polymer ?
#
loop_
_entity_poly.entity_id
_entity_poly.type
_entity_poly.pdbx_seq_one_letter_code
_entity_poly.pdbx_strand_id
1 'polypeptide(L)'
;MTRMSDALDLRRRQLMAWQAVVDADPARHAHQGVALRRELALCRGAPSMPAYLQASDAGFECTRAAWLDQQALHLRLALTLGQPGVAQAAWQAIQQALAASGQHDWVAAVQRGATTLAQAQARQAQAEGGLLRTLLNLLPWHGGEAWQGNPWDDAVEGWRAACEADASLAVAVAQGRLASHPLALRLPWRGPALNLVQSWLQALPPPPATALPQVPDLLARQQAAQVAWTESLHAPASNPFDLAEPRWEDAPSPAAQALQQQLQDPPWGANSTWPEPLLQAHAADIGARLKACHNPLQAWQLSTWASACLALESDWQRLLVTAITLPLRAAAAVVLIGDTLRPGLAKAVDVAHQLTGLGPRAQLGHRELQRRLQQHLAPRLDGRQGDRPVGPGEAGADLLAPLAGWLAMRVARTGADAATLCRDLPAALTTTLDELGLHEPEAQTVSVELWSRRVPFADWPALMTNPPRPEVPGLPLPPASKGPA
;
A
#
# COMPACT_ATOMS: atom_id res chain seq x y z
N MET A 1 -9.12 27.38 49.52
CA MET A 1 -7.81 27.64 48.86
C MET A 1 -7.00 26.39 48.59
N THR A 2 -7.06 25.33 49.42
CA THR A 2 -6.36 24.04 49.20
C THR A 2 -6.66 23.37 47.86
N ARG A 3 -7.94 23.27 47.46
CA ARG A 3 -8.34 22.61 46.19
C ARG A 3 -7.78 23.22 44.89
N MET A 4 -7.40 24.50 44.88
CA MET A 4 -6.86 25.16 43.67
C MET A 4 -5.35 24.97 43.53
N SER A 5 -4.62 24.81 44.65
CA SER A 5 -3.19 24.42 44.63
C SER A 5 -3.04 23.01 44.06
N ASP A 6 -3.98 22.12 44.43
CA ASP A 6 -3.97 20.73 43.98
C ASP A 6 -4.09 20.58 42.45
N ALA A 7 -4.86 21.46 41.79
CA ALA A 7 -5.07 21.42 40.35
C ALA A 7 -3.80 21.78 39.55
N LEU A 8 -3.08 22.82 39.97
CA LEU A 8 -1.84 23.24 39.32
C LEU A 8 -0.73 22.20 39.52
N ASP A 9 -0.64 21.60 40.71
CA ASP A 9 0.32 20.53 40.99
C ASP A 9 0.00 19.23 40.24
N LEU A 10 -1.28 18.89 40.09
CA LEU A 10 -1.71 17.79 39.22
C LEU A 10 -1.27 18.04 37.77
N ARG A 11 -1.51 19.25 37.25
CA ARG A 11 -1.11 19.62 35.89
C ARG A 11 0.40 19.55 35.67
N ARG A 12 1.22 19.99 36.63
CA ARG A 12 2.69 19.86 36.58
C ARG A 12 3.12 18.40 36.45
N ARG A 13 2.56 17.51 37.28
CA ARG A 13 2.84 16.07 37.22
C ARG A 13 2.44 15.47 35.89
N GLN A 14 1.29 15.85 35.36
CA GLN A 14 0.82 15.42 34.04
C GLN A 14 1.79 15.84 32.92
N LEU A 15 2.18 17.12 32.88
CA LEU A 15 3.13 17.63 31.88
C LEU A 15 4.51 16.96 31.99
N MET A 16 4.98 16.67 33.22
CA MET A 16 6.23 15.91 33.42
C MET A 16 6.14 14.48 32.92
N ALA A 17 5.01 13.80 33.17
CA ALA A 17 4.78 12.46 32.66
C ALA A 17 4.75 12.44 31.12
N TRP A 18 4.08 13.43 30.50
CA TRP A 18 4.08 13.57 29.04
C TRP A 18 5.47 13.89 28.48
N GLN A 19 6.24 14.76 29.13
CA GLN A 19 7.61 15.05 28.73
C GLN A 19 8.48 13.78 28.78
N ALA A 20 8.34 12.94 29.81
CA ALA A 20 9.08 11.69 29.91
C ALA A 20 8.76 10.72 28.76
N VAL A 21 7.50 10.66 28.32
CA VAL A 21 7.10 9.87 27.13
C VAL A 21 7.75 10.43 25.87
N VAL A 22 7.76 11.74 25.70
CA VAL A 22 8.37 12.41 24.54
C VAL A 22 9.89 12.27 24.51
N ASP A 23 10.55 12.39 25.66
CA ASP A 23 12.00 12.25 25.79
C ASP A 23 12.49 10.83 25.51
N ALA A 24 11.62 9.82 25.61
CA ALA A 24 11.94 8.45 25.20
C ALA A 24 12.07 8.31 23.67
N ASP A 25 11.51 9.23 22.87
CA ASP A 25 11.60 9.23 21.40
C ASP A 25 11.57 10.66 20.82
N PRO A 26 12.64 11.44 20.99
CA PRO A 26 12.65 12.87 20.63
C PRO A 26 12.57 13.11 19.12
N ALA A 27 12.97 12.13 18.29
CA ALA A 27 12.91 12.25 16.83
C ALA A 27 11.46 12.20 16.29
N ARG A 28 10.59 11.45 16.97
CA ARG A 28 9.15 11.34 16.69
C ARG A 28 8.36 12.52 17.23
N HIS A 29 8.77 13.03 18.38
CA HIS A 29 8.05 14.04 19.16
C HIS A 29 8.78 15.39 19.14
N ALA A 30 9.33 15.76 17.99
CA ALA A 30 10.28 16.85 17.90
C ALA A 30 9.61 18.22 18.19
N HIS A 31 8.37 18.41 17.75
CA HIS A 31 7.60 19.61 18.10
C HIS A 31 7.02 19.50 19.51
N GLN A 32 6.45 18.34 19.88
CA GLN A 32 5.84 18.13 21.19
C GLN A 32 6.84 18.33 22.34
N GLY A 33 8.09 17.92 22.16
CA GLY A 33 9.12 18.08 23.18
C GLY A 33 9.48 19.53 23.44
N VAL A 34 9.44 20.39 22.42
CA VAL A 34 9.64 21.83 22.58
C VAL A 34 8.42 22.46 23.27
N ALA A 35 7.21 22.15 22.81
CA ALA A 35 5.98 22.68 23.40
C ALA A 35 5.81 22.28 24.88
N LEU A 36 6.06 21.02 25.23
CA LEU A 36 5.95 20.54 26.62
C LEU A 36 6.97 21.20 27.55
N ARG A 37 8.21 21.43 27.09
CA ARG A 37 9.21 22.20 27.87
C ARG A 37 8.75 23.63 28.14
N ARG A 38 8.17 24.31 27.13
CA ARG A 38 7.55 25.63 27.29
C ARG A 38 6.40 25.58 28.29
N GLU A 39 5.48 24.64 28.14
CA GLU A 39 4.32 24.49 29.04
C GLU A 39 4.75 24.20 30.48
N LEU A 40 5.77 23.37 30.70
CA LEU A 40 6.35 23.12 32.01
C LEU A 40 6.94 24.40 32.62
N ALA A 41 7.62 25.22 31.83
CA ALA A 41 8.16 26.49 32.30
C ALA A 41 7.05 27.47 32.71
N LEU A 42 6.01 27.61 31.88
CA LEU A 42 4.83 28.43 32.19
C LEU A 42 4.10 27.94 33.44
N CYS A 43 3.88 26.63 33.57
CA CYS A 43 3.20 26.01 34.71
C CYS A 43 4.00 26.14 36.03
N ARG A 44 5.33 26.18 35.95
CA ARG A 44 6.22 26.45 37.11
C ARG A 44 6.18 27.92 37.52
N GLY A 45 6.12 28.85 36.56
CA GLY A 45 6.08 30.29 36.82
C GLY A 45 4.70 30.83 37.22
N ALA A 46 3.62 30.11 36.94
CA ALA A 46 2.27 30.57 37.20
C ALA A 46 1.89 30.52 38.70
N PRO A 47 1.25 31.58 39.24
CA PRO A 47 0.78 31.62 40.64
C PRO A 47 -0.52 30.82 40.87
N SER A 48 -1.25 30.47 39.80
CA SER A 48 -2.53 29.75 39.88
C SER A 48 -2.84 29.06 38.55
N MET A 49 -3.81 28.12 38.57
CA MET A 49 -4.26 27.43 37.35
C MET A 49 -4.84 28.40 36.30
N PRO A 50 -5.71 29.38 36.64
CA PRO A 50 -6.17 30.37 35.67
C PRO A 50 -5.03 31.19 35.03
N ALA A 51 -4.03 31.60 35.82
CA ALA A 51 -2.87 32.32 35.30
C ALA A 51 -2.04 31.46 34.33
N TYR A 52 -1.90 30.16 34.61
CA TYR A 52 -1.27 29.21 33.69
C TYR A 52 -2.08 29.05 32.39
N LEU A 53 -3.40 28.84 32.47
CA LEU A 53 -4.24 28.68 31.28
C LEU A 53 -4.21 29.93 30.40
N GLN A 54 -4.24 31.11 31.00
CA GLN A 54 -4.09 32.38 30.29
C GLN A 54 -2.72 32.47 29.59
N ALA A 55 -1.63 32.15 30.28
CA ALA A 55 -0.28 32.22 29.72
C ALA A 55 0.02 31.15 28.65
N SER A 56 -0.63 29.99 28.74
CA SER A 56 -0.48 28.87 27.80
C SER A 56 -1.43 28.92 26.60
N ASP A 57 -2.32 29.92 26.54
CA ASP A 57 -3.46 29.92 25.61
C ASP A 57 -4.21 28.58 25.68
N ALA A 58 -4.54 28.17 26.90
CA ALA A 58 -5.14 26.87 27.25
C ALA A 58 -4.40 25.66 26.62
N GLY A 59 -3.06 25.72 26.59
CA GLY A 59 -2.21 24.65 26.07
C GLY A 59 -2.23 24.51 24.54
N PHE A 60 -2.59 25.57 23.81
CA PHE A 60 -2.66 25.60 22.35
C PHE A 60 -1.40 25.02 21.68
N GLU A 61 -0.21 25.38 22.15
CA GLU A 61 1.05 24.94 21.56
C GLU A 61 1.26 23.43 21.65
N CYS A 62 0.79 22.77 22.71
CA CYS A 62 0.86 21.31 22.82
C CYS A 62 -0.05 20.63 21.81
N THR A 63 -1.26 21.16 21.60
CA THR A 63 -2.19 20.68 20.58
C THR A 63 -1.62 20.85 19.18
N ARG A 64 -1.08 22.05 18.89
CA ARG A 64 -0.45 22.36 17.61
C ARG A 64 0.76 21.46 17.36
N ALA A 65 1.62 21.28 18.36
CA ALA A 65 2.81 20.44 18.26
C ALA A 65 2.48 18.97 17.95
N ALA A 66 1.45 18.40 18.59
CA ALA A 66 1.02 17.03 18.31
C ALA A 66 0.59 16.84 16.84
N TRP A 67 -0.15 17.82 16.30
CA TRP A 67 -0.54 17.82 14.90
C TRP A 67 0.66 17.99 13.96
N LEU A 68 1.60 18.89 14.28
CA LEU A 68 2.81 19.10 13.48
C LEU A 68 3.66 17.83 13.39
N ASP A 69 3.86 17.11 14.50
CA ASP A 69 4.58 15.83 14.51
C ASP A 69 3.85 14.77 13.67
N GLN A 70 2.53 14.70 13.74
CA GLN A 70 1.72 13.82 12.90
C GLN A 70 1.89 14.12 11.39
N GLN A 71 1.82 15.39 11.00
CA GLN A 71 1.97 15.79 9.58
C GLN A 71 3.40 15.64 9.08
N ALA A 72 4.40 15.90 9.92
CA ALA A 72 5.81 15.65 9.60
C ALA A 72 6.05 14.17 9.30
N LEU A 73 5.40 13.27 10.03
CA LEU A 73 5.47 11.85 9.71
C LEU A 73 4.77 11.52 8.39
N HIS A 74 3.56 12.03 8.15
CA HIS A 74 2.87 11.81 6.87
C HIS A 74 3.74 12.20 5.68
N LEU A 75 4.42 13.33 5.79
CA LEU A 75 5.36 13.81 4.78
C LEU A 75 6.48 12.80 4.54
N ARG A 76 7.15 12.34 5.61
CA ARG A 76 8.26 11.36 5.51
C ARG A 76 7.78 10.04 4.92
N LEU A 77 6.66 9.52 5.41
CA LEU A 77 6.06 8.28 4.91
C LEU A 77 5.72 8.38 3.42
N ALA A 78 5.07 9.48 3.01
CA ALA A 78 4.73 9.72 1.61
C ALA A 78 5.99 9.78 0.73
N LEU A 79 7.07 10.43 1.17
CA LEU A 79 8.33 10.44 0.43
C LEU A 79 8.95 9.04 0.31
N THR A 80 8.98 8.29 1.41
CA THR A 80 9.49 6.90 1.45
C THR A 80 8.73 5.98 0.49
N LEU A 81 7.42 6.19 0.35
CA LEU A 81 6.55 5.40 -0.53
C LEU A 81 6.49 5.92 -1.97
N GLY A 82 7.22 6.98 -2.31
CA GLY A 82 7.14 7.58 -3.64
C GLY A 82 5.79 8.24 -3.92
N GLN A 83 5.23 8.98 -2.97
CA GLN A 83 3.96 9.68 -3.09
C GLN A 83 4.17 11.20 -2.99
N PRO A 84 4.82 11.83 -3.99
CA PRO A 84 5.23 13.24 -3.91
C PRO A 84 4.05 14.21 -3.74
N GLY A 85 2.89 13.91 -4.35
CA GLY A 85 1.67 14.72 -4.18
C GLY A 85 1.15 14.70 -2.74
N VAL A 86 1.17 13.52 -2.10
CA VAL A 86 0.78 13.37 -0.69
C VAL A 86 1.79 14.06 0.23
N ALA A 87 3.09 13.94 -0.06
CA ALA A 87 4.14 14.63 0.70
C ALA A 87 4.00 16.16 0.63
N GLN A 88 3.70 16.69 -0.55
CA GLN A 88 3.45 18.11 -0.76
C GLN A 88 2.19 18.59 -0.02
N ALA A 89 1.13 17.79 0.01
CA ALA A 89 -0.09 18.10 0.75
C ALA A 89 0.12 18.07 2.27
N ALA A 90 0.89 17.10 2.78
CA ALA A 90 1.30 17.05 4.19
C ALA A 90 2.15 18.28 4.55
N TRP A 91 3.06 18.71 3.66
CA TRP A 91 3.80 19.96 3.84
C TRP A 91 2.88 21.19 3.90
N GLN A 92 1.89 21.28 3.01
CA GLN A 92 0.90 22.35 3.06
C GLN A 92 0.09 22.33 4.37
N ALA A 93 -0.26 21.15 4.89
CA ALA A 93 -0.93 21.02 6.18
C ALA A 93 -0.05 21.52 7.35
N ILE A 94 1.27 21.27 7.31
CA ILE A 94 2.24 21.84 8.27
C ILE A 94 2.22 23.36 8.18
N GLN A 95 2.30 23.92 6.97
CA GLN A 95 2.28 25.38 6.75
C GLN A 95 1.00 26.04 7.27
N GLN A 96 -0.16 25.42 7.03
CA GLN A 96 -1.45 25.91 7.55
C GLN A 96 -1.46 25.90 9.09
N ALA A 97 -0.98 24.83 9.71
CA ALA A 97 -0.90 24.72 11.17
C ALA A 97 0.05 25.74 11.79
N LEU A 98 1.21 25.99 11.16
CA LEU A 98 2.17 27.01 11.61
C LEU A 98 1.64 28.44 11.45
N ALA A 99 0.79 28.68 10.45
CA ALA A 99 0.17 29.99 10.22
C ALA A 99 -0.96 30.32 11.21
N ALA A 100 -1.49 29.32 11.94
CA ALA A 100 -2.50 29.55 12.97
C ALA A 100 -1.89 30.35 14.13
N SER A 101 -2.56 31.46 14.49
CA SER A 101 -2.12 32.41 15.50
C SER A 101 -2.63 32.09 16.91
N GLY A 102 -3.65 31.24 17.05
CA GLY A 102 -4.16 30.78 18.34
C GLY A 102 -5.34 29.82 18.20
N GLN A 103 -6.10 29.63 19.28
CA GLN A 103 -7.24 28.69 19.25
C GLN A 103 -8.36 29.07 18.26
N HIS A 104 -8.57 30.37 18.02
CA HIS A 104 -9.69 30.89 17.23
C HIS A 104 -9.59 30.56 15.73
N ASP A 105 -8.38 30.45 15.18
CA ASP A 105 -8.13 30.12 13.77
C ASP A 105 -7.60 28.69 13.57
N TRP A 106 -7.22 28.01 14.65
CA TRP A 106 -6.68 26.64 14.66
C TRP A 106 -7.55 25.62 13.93
N VAL A 107 -8.83 25.54 14.29
CA VAL A 107 -9.74 24.51 13.74
C VAL A 107 -9.86 24.66 12.23
N ALA A 108 -9.98 25.90 11.74
CA ALA A 108 -10.05 26.18 10.32
C ALA A 108 -8.74 25.83 9.59
N ALA A 109 -7.59 26.11 10.21
CA ALA A 109 -6.28 25.74 9.67
C ALA A 109 -6.10 24.22 9.56
N VAL A 110 -6.43 23.47 10.62
CA VAL A 110 -6.39 22.00 10.64
C VAL A 110 -7.33 21.42 9.59
N GLN A 111 -8.57 21.91 9.52
CA GLN A 111 -9.56 21.42 8.56
C GLN A 111 -9.11 21.65 7.11
N ARG A 112 -8.51 22.81 6.80
CA ARG A 112 -7.92 23.06 5.47
C ARG A 112 -6.80 22.07 5.18
N GLY A 113 -5.84 21.91 6.10
CA GLY A 113 -4.73 20.96 5.94
C GLY A 113 -5.19 19.51 5.75
N ALA A 114 -6.11 19.04 6.60
CA ALA A 114 -6.69 17.71 6.51
C ALA A 114 -7.44 17.47 5.19
N THR A 115 -8.22 18.46 4.73
CA THR A 115 -8.93 18.38 3.44
C THR A 115 -7.96 18.24 2.28
N THR A 116 -6.90 19.06 2.26
CA THR A 116 -5.87 19.00 1.22
C THR A 116 -5.14 17.67 1.20
N LEU A 117 -4.79 17.13 2.39
CA LEU A 117 -4.14 15.83 2.50
C LEU A 117 -5.06 14.69 2.02
N ALA A 118 -6.32 14.68 2.45
CA ALA A 118 -7.29 13.67 2.03
C ALA A 118 -7.51 13.68 0.52
N GLN A 119 -7.60 14.86 -0.11
CA GLN A 119 -7.71 14.99 -1.56
C GLN A 119 -6.47 14.45 -2.28
N ALA A 120 -5.27 14.72 -1.77
CA ALA A 120 -4.04 14.20 -2.33
C ALA A 120 -3.94 12.68 -2.21
N GLN A 121 -4.33 12.12 -1.06
CA GLN A 121 -4.39 10.67 -0.84
C GLN A 121 -5.41 9.99 -1.76
N ALA A 122 -6.59 10.58 -1.95
CA ALA A 122 -7.60 10.08 -2.87
C ALA A 122 -7.11 10.07 -4.33
N ARG A 123 -6.44 11.14 -4.77
CA ARG A 123 -5.81 11.18 -6.11
C ARG A 123 -4.71 10.14 -6.24
N GLN A 124 -3.85 10.00 -5.22
CA GLN A 124 -2.82 8.97 -5.22
C GLN A 124 -3.43 7.57 -5.34
N ALA A 125 -4.45 7.25 -4.56
CA ALA A 125 -5.15 5.97 -4.64
C ALA A 125 -5.81 5.74 -6.02
N GLN A 126 -6.37 6.78 -6.63
CA GLN A 126 -6.90 6.73 -8.00
C GLN A 126 -5.80 6.48 -9.03
N ALA A 127 -4.64 7.13 -8.90
CA ALA A 127 -3.49 6.91 -9.79
C ALA A 127 -2.99 5.46 -9.73
N GLU A 128 -2.85 4.96 -8.50
CA GLU A 128 -2.40 3.59 -8.21
C GLU A 128 -3.40 2.54 -8.72
N GLY A 129 -4.69 2.70 -8.39
CA GLY A 129 -5.75 1.81 -8.82
C GLY A 129 -5.98 1.84 -10.34
N GLY A 130 -5.87 3.02 -10.96
CA GLY A 130 -5.94 3.18 -12.41
C GLY A 130 -4.80 2.45 -13.12
N LEU A 131 -3.56 2.59 -12.63
CA LEU A 131 -2.41 1.87 -13.18
C LEU A 131 -2.56 0.35 -13.02
N LEU A 132 -2.99 -0.11 -11.84
CA LEU A 132 -3.24 -1.53 -11.62
C LEU A 132 -4.32 -2.07 -12.57
N ARG A 133 -5.47 -1.38 -12.68
CA ARG A 133 -6.55 -1.74 -13.61
C ARG A 133 -6.04 -1.79 -15.05
N THR A 134 -5.22 -0.82 -15.46
CA THR A 134 -4.61 -0.78 -16.78
C THR A 134 -3.82 -2.05 -17.05
N LEU A 135 -2.91 -2.41 -16.15
CA LEU A 135 -2.00 -3.54 -16.34
C LEU A 135 -2.72 -4.89 -16.26
N LEU A 136 -3.67 -5.04 -15.33
CA LEU A 136 -4.47 -6.27 -15.22
C LEU A 136 -5.34 -6.52 -16.45
N ASN A 137 -5.67 -5.50 -17.24
CA ASN A 137 -6.40 -5.63 -18.50
C ASN A 137 -5.48 -5.72 -19.72
N LEU A 138 -4.33 -5.03 -19.71
CA LEU A 138 -3.32 -5.16 -20.75
C LEU A 138 -2.69 -6.55 -20.78
N LEU A 139 -2.50 -7.21 -19.64
CA LEU A 139 -1.91 -8.55 -19.57
C LEU A 139 -2.72 -9.58 -20.39
N PRO A 140 -4.04 -9.76 -20.16
CA PRO A 140 -4.90 -10.59 -21.01
C PRO A 140 -4.95 -10.15 -22.48
N TRP A 141 -5.04 -8.83 -22.75
CA TRP A 141 -5.07 -8.31 -24.12
C TRP A 141 -3.78 -8.62 -24.90
N HIS A 142 -2.63 -8.36 -24.30
CA HIS A 142 -1.34 -8.72 -24.86
C HIS A 142 -1.13 -10.24 -24.84
N GLY A 143 -1.79 -11.00 -23.99
CA GLY A 143 -1.89 -12.46 -24.07
C GLY A 143 -2.89 -12.99 -25.10
N GLY A 144 -3.56 -12.13 -25.87
CA GLY A 144 -4.50 -12.55 -26.91
C GLY A 144 -5.85 -13.06 -26.40
N GLU A 145 -6.23 -12.75 -25.16
CA GLU A 145 -7.52 -13.11 -24.55
C GLU A 145 -8.63 -12.09 -24.86
N ALA A 146 -8.77 -11.67 -26.12
CA ALA A 146 -9.78 -10.68 -26.54
C ALA A 146 -11.24 -11.17 -26.47
N TRP A 147 -11.50 -12.36 -25.90
CA TRP A 147 -12.81 -13.00 -25.86
C TRP A 147 -13.62 -12.66 -24.59
N GLN A 148 -13.00 -12.10 -23.55
CA GLN A 148 -13.67 -11.66 -22.32
C GLN A 148 -13.96 -10.15 -22.36
N GLY A 149 -15.06 -9.75 -23.00
CA GLY A 149 -15.47 -8.34 -23.02
C GLY A 149 -14.53 -7.44 -23.84
N ASN A 150 -14.32 -6.20 -23.38
CA ASN A 150 -13.43 -5.24 -24.04
C ASN A 150 -12.25 -4.82 -23.12
N PRO A 151 -11.28 -5.71 -22.87
CA PRO A 151 -10.17 -5.43 -21.97
C PRO A 151 -9.30 -4.26 -22.45
N TRP A 152 -9.30 -3.96 -23.74
CA TRP A 152 -8.61 -2.76 -24.25
C TRP A 152 -9.28 -1.48 -23.77
N ASP A 153 -10.61 -1.37 -23.88
CA ASP A 153 -11.34 -0.18 -23.41
C ASP A 153 -11.17 0.01 -21.90
N ASP A 154 -11.22 -1.09 -21.13
CA ASP A 154 -10.98 -1.06 -19.68
C ASP A 154 -9.55 -0.64 -19.32
N ALA A 155 -8.56 -1.08 -20.11
CA ALA A 155 -7.18 -0.64 -19.97
C ALA A 155 -7.01 0.84 -20.29
N VAL A 156 -7.64 1.33 -21.37
CA VAL A 156 -7.63 2.75 -21.76
C VAL A 156 -8.31 3.62 -20.70
N GLU A 157 -9.43 3.18 -20.13
CA GLU A 157 -10.12 3.89 -19.05
C GLU A 157 -9.27 3.94 -17.78
N GLY A 158 -8.69 2.80 -17.38
CA GLY A 158 -7.75 2.74 -16.25
C GLY A 158 -6.55 3.66 -16.44
N TRP A 159 -6.00 3.72 -17.66
CA TRP A 159 -4.84 4.54 -17.98
C TRP A 159 -5.17 6.03 -17.94
N ARG A 160 -6.34 6.40 -18.47
CA ARG A 160 -6.86 7.76 -18.38
C ARG A 160 -7.03 8.17 -16.92
N ALA A 161 -7.70 7.34 -16.11
CA ALA A 161 -7.90 7.61 -14.69
C ALA A 161 -6.57 7.76 -13.95
N ALA A 162 -5.57 6.94 -14.29
CA ALA A 162 -4.24 7.02 -13.70
C ALA A 162 -3.55 8.35 -14.03
N CYS A 163 -3.60 8.76 -15.29
CA CYS A 163 -2.93 9.98 -15.76
C CYS A 163 -3.67 11.27 -15.40
N GLU A 164 -5.00 11.23 -15.25
CA GLU A 164 -5.78 12.36 -14.71
C GLU A 164 -5.44 12.62 -13.24
N ALA A 165 -5.22 11.53 -12.48
CA ALA A 165 -4.86 11.61 -11.07
C ALA A 165 -3.38 11.97 -10.86
N ASP A 166 -2.49 11.48 -11.72
CA ASP A 166 -1.07 11.78 -11.75
C ASP A 166 -0.55 11.94 -13.18
N ALA A 167 -0.59 13.18 -13.67
CA ALA A 167 -0.16 13.47 -15.04
C ALA A 167 1.35 13.29 -15.27
N SER A 168 2.14 13.20 -14.19
CA SER A 168 3.58 12.93 -14.30
C SER A 168 3.88 11.54 -14.86
N LEU A 169 2.95 10.60 -14.63
CA LEU A 169 3.04 9.24 -15.15
C LEU A 169 3.08 9.21 -16.67
N ALA A 170 2.18 9.95 -17.33
CA ALA A 170 2.12 10.00 -18.80
C ALA A 170 3.41 10.53 -19.43
N VAL A 171 3.95 11.61 -18.85
CA VAL A 171 5.21 12.21 -19.30
C VAL A 171 6.37 11.23 -19.10
N ALA A 172 6.44 10.57 -17.94
CA ALA A 172 7.46 9.57 -17.66
C ALA A 172 7.39 8.40 -18.64
N VAL A 173 6.20 7.87 -18.92
CA VAL A 173 6.00 6.78 -19.90
C VAL A 173 6.39 7.22 -21.31
N ALA A 174 5.92 8.39 -21.77
CA ALA A 174 6.24 8.90 -23.11
C ALA A 174 7.75 9.12 -23.32
N GLN A 175 8.48 9.50 -22.27
CA GLN A 175 9.93 9.73 -22.32
C GLN A 175 10.76 8.48 -22.04
N GLY A 176 10.12 7.33 -21.82
CA GLY A 176 10.81 6.09 -21.51
C GLY A 176 11.45 6.07 -20.12
N ARG A 177 10.92 6.84 -19.18
CA ARG A 177 11.44 7.05 -17.82
C ARG A 177 10.56 6.42 -16.73
N LEU A 178 9.72 5.43 -17.06
CA LEU A 178 8.84 4.78 -16.09
C LEU A 178 9.61 4.26 -14.87
N ALA A 179 10.81 3.69 -15.06
CA ALA A 179 11.65 3.19 -13.98
C ALA A 179 12.02 4.23 -12.92
N SER A 180 12.05 5.52 -13.28
CA SER A 180 12.31 6.62 -12.35
C SER A 180 11.03 7.22 -11.76
N HIS A 181 9.86 6.82 -12.25
CA HIS A 181 8.59 7.30 -11.77
C HIS A 181 8.23 6.64 -10.44
N PRO A 182 7.70 7.37 -9.45
CA PRO A 182 7.41 6.80 -8.14
C PRO A 182 6.44 5.60 -8.16
N LEU A 183 5.44 5.60 -9.06
CA LEU A 183 4.52 4.46 -9.24
C LEU A 183 5.20 3.17 -9.72
N ALA A 184 6.43 3.21 -10.24
CA ALA A 184 7.16 1.99 -10.62
C ALA A 184 7.50 1.09 -9.43
N LEU A 185 7.45 1.62 -8.19
CA LEU A 185 7.58 0.82 -6.98
C LEU A 185 6.48 -0.25 -6.86
N ARG A 186 5.32 -0.04 -7.48
CA ARG A 186 4.20 -1.00 -7.47
C ARG A 186 4.33 -2.09 -8.54
N LEU A 187 5.26 -1.92 -9.47
CA LEU A 187 5.47 -2.87 -10.55
C LEU A 187 6.51 -3.88 -10.12
N PRO A 188 6.24 -5.20 -10.27
CA PRO A 188 7.20 -6.22 -9.87
C PRO A 188 8.43 -6.26 -10.76
N TRP A 189 8.30 -5.85 -12.02
CA TRP A 189 9.31 -6.04 -13.05
C TRP A 189 10.40 -4.96 -13.03
N ARG A 190 11.60 -5.36 -13.47
CA ARG A 190 12.76 -4.49 -13.68
C ARG A 190 13.46 -4.83 -15.00
N GLY A 191 14.28 -3.90 -15.50
CA GLY A 191 15.05 -4.10 -16.72
C GLY A 191 14.17 -4.41 -17.94
N PRO A 192 14.46 -5.45 -18.74
CA PRO A 192 13.71 -5.75 -19.97
C PRO A 192 12.20 -5.92 -19.77
N ALA A 193 11.77 -6.60 -18.69
CA ALA A 193 10.35 -6.83 -18.41
C ALA A 193 9.61 -5.50 -18.09
N LEU A 194 10.29 -4.55 -17.43
CA LEU A 194 9.72 -3.22 -17.20
C LEU A 194 9.65 -2.40 -18.50
N ASN A 195 10.65 -2.54 -19.38
CA ASN A 195 10.64 -1.89 -20.69
C ASN A 195 9.49 -2.41 -21.57
N LEU A 196 9.19 -3.71 -21.50
CA LEU A 196 8.02 -4.30 -22.15
C LEU A 196 6.72 -3.65 -21.66
N VAL A 197 6.51 -3.60 -20.34
CA VAL A 197 5.33 -2.95 -19.75
C VAL A 197 5.24 -1.48 -20.17
N GLN A 198 6.36 -0.75 -20.15
CA GLN A 198 6.41 0.63 -20.61
C GLN A 198 5.99 0.76 -22.07
N SER A 199 6.41 -0.15 -22.95
CA SER A 199 6.01 -0.13 -24.37
C SER A 199 4.51 -0.34 -24.56
N TRP A 200 3.86 -1.15 -23.71
CA TRP A 200 2.41 -1.32 -23.74
C TRP A 200 1.69 -0.05 -23.32
N LEU A 201 2.16 0.60 -22.26
CA LEU A 201 1.60 1.87 -21.80
C LEU A 201 1.79 2.99 -22.84
N GLN A 202 2.91 3.00 -23.58
CA GLN A 202 3.16 3.94 -24.68
C GLN A 202 2.21 3.73 -25.88
N ALA A 203 1.68 2.52 -26.06
CA ALA A 203 0.72 2.21 -27.12
C ALA A 203 -0.71 2.68 -26.79
N LEU A 204 -0.98 3.04 -25.53
CA LEU A 204 -2.27 3.58 -25.13
C LEU A 204 -2.43 5.04 -25.58
N PRO A 205 -3.68 5.51 -25.82
CA PRO A 205 -3.92 6.89 -26.22
C PRO A 205 -3.26 7.88 -25.24
N PRO A 206 -2.46 8.84 -25.73
CA PRO A 206 -1.77 9.77 -24.87
C PRO A 206 -2.79 10.67 -24.15
N PRO A 207 -2.73 10.79 -22.82
CA PRO A 207 -3.50 11.79 -22.11
C PRO A 207 -2.91 13.18 -22.36
N PRO A 208 -3.67 14.27 -22.10
CA PRO A 208 -3.15 15.62 -22.24
C PRO A 208 -1.91 15.82 -21.34
N ALA A 209 -0.79 16.17 -21.98
CA ALA A 209 0.47 16.39 -21.27
C ALA A 209 0.37 17.64 -20.38
N THR A 210 0.63 17.48 -19.09
CA THR A 210 0.90 18.60 -18.18
C THR A 210 2.31 18.49 -17.64
N ALA A 211 2.93 19.63 -17.38
CA ALA A 211 4.31 19.68 -16.93
C ALA A 211 4.47 18.96 -15.58
N LEU A 212 5.60 18.27 -15.43
CA LEU A 212 5.99 17.65 -14.17
C LEU A 212 6.17 18.73 -13.09
N PRO A 213 5.40 18.70 -11.99
CA PRO A 213 5.74 19.54 -10.85
C PRO A 213 7.10 19.09 -10.33
N GLN A 214 8.05 20.02 -10.22
CA GLN A 214 9.29 19.75 -9.50
C GLN A 214 8.93 19.58 -8.02
N VAL A 215 9.32 18.45 -7.43
CA VAL A 215 9.19 18.23 -5.99
C VAL A 215 10.34 18.97 -5.32
N PRO A 216 10.09 20.04 -4.56
CA PRO A 216 11.14 20.73 -3.82
C PRO A 216 11.78 19.78 -2.79
N ASP A 217 12.93 20.15 -2.22
CA ASP A 217 13.47 19.46 -1.04
C ASP A 217 12.55 19.71 0.18
N LEU A 218 11.50 18.89 0.29
CA LEU A 218 10.46 19.03 1.30
C LEU A 218 10.97 18.70 2.70
N LEU A 219 11.97 17.81 2.83
CA LEU A 219 12.55 17.47 4.13
C LEU A 219 13.37 18.63 4.69
N ALA A 220 14.23 19.24 3.86
CA ALA A 220 14.99 20.41 4.29
C ALA A 220 14.06 21.58 4.69
N ARG A 221 12.98 21.80 3.94
CA ARG A 221 11.96 22.82 4.27
C ARG A 221 11.24 22.51 5.58
N GLN A 222 10.88 21.25 5.81
CA GLN A 222 10.25 20.81 7.06
C GLN A 222 11.17 21.04 8.26
N GLN A 223 12.44 20.69 8.13
CA GLN A 223 13.45 20.92 9.17
C GLN A 223 13.65 22.42 9.45
N ALA A 224 13.78 23.25 8.40
CA ALA A 224 13.92 24.70 8.56
C ALA A 224 12.71 25.33 9.26
N ALA A 225 11.48 24.94 8.90
CA ALA A 225 10.28 25.44 9.55
C ALA A 225 10.16 24.98 11.01
N GLN A 226 10.57 23.75 11.32
CA GLN A 226 10.62 23.23 12.68
C GLN A 226 11.59 24.05 13.56
N VAL A 227 12.78 24.39 13.03
CA VAL A 227 13.75 25.24 13.73
C VAL A 227 13.16 26.63 13.97
N ALA A 228 12.62 27.28 12.94
CA ALA A 228 12.02 28.62 13.05
C ALA A 228 10.86 28.66 14.07
N TRP A 229 10.00 27.64 14.07
CA TRP A 229 8.92 27.52 15.05
C TRP A 229 9.46 27.33 16.47
N THR A 230 10.48 26.48 16.65
CA THR A 230 11.14 26.27 17.94
C THR A 230 11.71 27.57 18.49
N GLU A 231 12.37 28.38 17.66
CA GLU A 231 12.89 29.69 18.04
C GLU A 231 11.77 30.66 18.44
N SER A 232 10.65 30.67 17.70
CA SER A 232 9.50 31.53 18.00
C SER A 232 8.85 31.26 19.37
N LEU A 233 8.87 30.01 19.84
CA LEU A 233 8.31 29.62 21.13
C LEU A 233 9.08 30.15 22.35
N HIS A 234 10.33 30.59 22.16
CA HIS A 234 11.14 31.17 23.21
C HIS A 234 10.86 32.68 23.41
N ALA A 235 10.04 33.29 22.56
CA ALA A 235 9.58 34.66 22.72
C ALA A 235 8.40 34.75 23.72
N PRO A 236 8.32 35.81 24.55
CA PRO A 236 7.21 35.97 25.49
C PRO A 236 5.87 36.14 24.76
N ALA A 237 4.89 35.31 25.12
CA ALA A 237 3.56 35.31 24.49
C ALA A 237 2.66 36.43 25.02
N SER A 238 1.85 37.02 24.14
CA SER A 238 0.85 38.03 24.47
C SER A 238 -0.53 37.64 23.89
N ASN A 239 -1.40 37.03 24.70
CA ASN A 239 -2.86 37.18 24.59
C ASN A 239 -3.64 36.38 25.66
N PRO A 240 -4.86 36.80 26.04
CA PRO A 240 -5.76 36.03 26.89
C PRO A 240 -7.05 35.60 26.16
N PHE A 241 -7.37 34.31 26.15
CA PHE A 241 -8.74 33.81 25.97
C PHE A 241 -8.99 32.54 26.78
N ASP A 242 -10.27 32.27 27.01
CA ASP A 242 -10.79 31.38 28.05
C ASP A 242 -11.61 30.27 27.36
N LEU A 243 -11.14 29.01 27.39
CA LEU A 243 -11.90 27.86 26.88
C LEU A 243 -11.56 26.54 27.61
N ALA A 244 -12.58 25.66 27.62
CA ALA A 244 -12.70 24.43 28.39
C ALA A 244 -11.80 23.27 27.94
N GLU A 245 -11.44 22.42 28.90
CA GLU A 245 -10.57 21.25 28.72
C GLU A 245 -11.21 20.15 27.84
N PRO A 246 -10.56 19.70 26.76
CA PRO A 246 -10.91 18.45 26.11
C PRO A 246 -10.38 17.25 26.90
N ARG A 247 -11.25 16.30 27.21
CA ARG A 247 -10.88 14.99 27.76
C ARG A 247 -10.46 14.08 26.61
N TRP A 248 -9.23 13.60 26.66
CA TRP A 248 -8.74 12.54 25.77
C TRP A 248 -9.06 11.21 26.44
N GLU A 249 -10.03 10.47 25.90
CA GLU A 249 -10.32 9.09 26.33
C GLU A 249 -9.33 8.12 25.65
N ASP A 250 -8.98 7.03 26.34
CA ASP A 250 -8.04 5.97 25.92
C ASP A 250 -8.54 5.10 24.75
N ALA A 251 -9.40 5.65 23.88
CA ALA A 251 -9.90 4.94 22.72
C ALA A 251 -8.75 4.60 21.75
N PRO A 252 -8.67 3.36 21.24
CA PRO A 252 -7.72 3.01 20.20
C PRO A 252 -7.94 3.92 18.99
N SER A 253 -6.86 4.35 18.34
CA SER A 253 -6.95 5.17 17.12
C SER A 253 -7.89 4.50 16.10
N PRO A 254 -8.86 5.20 15.51
CA PRO A 254 -9.75 4.65 14.48
C PRO A 254 -8.99 3.98 13.32
N ALA A 255 -7.79 4.48 12.98
CA ALA A 255 -6.94 3.87 11.96
C ALA A 255 -6.37 2.51 12.38
N ALA A 256 -6.01 2.35 13.66
CA ALA A 256 -5.52 1.09 14.19
C ALA A 256 -6.67 0.05 14.27
N GLN A 257 -7.88 0.48 14.63
CA GLN A 257 -9.07 -0.38 14.61
C GLN A 257 -9.42 -0.81 13.19
N ALA A 258 -9.44 0.14 12.23
CA ALA A 258 -9.72 -0.14 10.83
C ALA A 258 -8.70 -1.13 10.23
N LEU A 259 -7.40 -0.94 10.53
CA LEU A 259 -6.39 -1.90 10.11
C LEU A 259 -6.59 -3.26 10.79
N GLN A 260 -6.87 -3.29 12.09
CA GLN A 260 -7.09 -4.56 12.78
C GLN A 260 -8.28 -5.33 12.22
N GLN A 261 -9.35 -4.64 11.82
CA GLN A 261 -10.48 -5.23 11.11
C GLN A 261 -10.06 -5.70 9.70
N GLN A 262 -9.33 -4.88 8.95
CA GLN A 262 -8.81 -5.26 7.64
C GLN A 262 -7.91 -6.49 7.69
N LEU A 263 -7.06 -6.64 8.72
CA LEU A 263 -6.21 -7.81 8.93
C LEU A 263 -7.02 -9.09 9.26
N GLN A 264 -8.27 -8.94 9.69
CA GLN A 264 -9.18 -10.06 9.95
C GLN A 264 -9.99 -10.45 8.68
N ASP A 265 -10.18 -9.51 7.75
CA ASP A 265 -10.94 -9.70 6.51
C ASP A 265 -10.09 -10.20 5.33
N PRO A 266 -10.65 -10.99 4.38
CA PRO A 266 -10.00 -11.27 3.10
C PRO A 266 -9.75 -9.97 2.30
N PRO A 267 -8.63 -9.84 1.56
CA PRO A 267 -7.62 -10.86 1.23
C PRO A 267 -6.50 -11.06 2.27
N TRP A 268 -6.52 -10.34 3.41
CA TRP A 268 -5.41 -10.28 4.37
C TRP A 268 -5.49 -11.32 5.49
N GLY A 269 -6.71 -11.71 5.84
CA GLY A 269 -6.96 -12.66 6.91
C GLY A 269 -6.59 -14.11 6.57
N ALA A 270 -6.50 -14.95 7.61
CA ALA A 270 -6.29 -16.40 7.49
C ALA A 270 -7.37 -17.12 6.64
N ASN A 271 -8.48 -16.44 6.38
CA ASN A 271 -9.64 -16.92 5.64
C ASN A 271 -9.64 -16.51 4.15
N SER A 272 -8.54 -15.94 3.63
CA SER A 272 -8.44 -15.59 2.21
C SER A 272 -8.60 -16.84 1.33
N THR A 273 -9.41 -16.69 0.28
CA THR A 273 -9.73 -17.70 -0.72
C THR A 273 -8.49 -18.02 -1.58
N TRP A 274 -7.51 -17.12 -1.63
CA TRP A 274 -6.17 -17.33 -2.18
C TRP A 274 -5.14 -16.83 -1.16
N PRO A 275 -4.53 -17.70 -0.33
CA PRO A 275 -3.58 -17.24 0.67
C PRO A 275 -2.39 -16.59 -0.02
N GLU A 276 -2.07 -15.40 0.47
CA GLU A 276 -0.99 -14.58 -0.02
C GLU A 276 0.13 -14.64 1.03
N PRO A 277 1.08 -15.60 0.95
CA PRO A 277 1.96 -15.91 2.08
C PRO A 277 2.79 -14.70 2.53
N LEU A 278 3.19 -13.87 1.57
CA LEU A 278 3.86 -12.59 1.80
C LEU A 278 2.96 -11.66 2.65
N LEU A 279 1.72 -11.45 2.22
CA LEU A 279 0.76 -10.59 2.91
C LEU A 279 0.36 -11.15 4.29
N GLN A 280 0.21 -12.47 4.41
CA GLN A 280 -0.12 -13.12 5.68
C GLN A 280 1.02 -13.00 6.68
N ALA A 281 2.26 -13.24 6.24
CA ALA A 281 3.44 -13.05 7.08
C ALA A 281 3.56 -11.58 7.53
N HIS A 282 3.30 -10.64 6.63
CA HIS A 282 3.30 -9.23 6.94
C HIS A 282 2.16 -8.84 7.91
N ALA A 283 0.94 -9.29 7.65
CA ALA A 283 -0.23 -9.08 8.49
C ALA A 283 -0.02 -9.61 9.92
N ALA A 284 0.58 -10.79 10.05
CA ALA A 284 0.93 -11.38 11.34
C ALA A 284 1.96 -10.53 12.09
N ASP A 285 3.02 -10.07 11.41
CA ASP A 285 4.04 -9.20 12.01
C ASP A 285 3.45 -7.84 12.43
N ILE A 286 2.62 -7.22 11.57
CA ILE A 286 1.89 -5.98 11.90
C ILE A 286 1.00 -6.19 13.13
N GLY A 287 0.24 -7.28 13.18
CA GLY A 287 -0.63 -7.61 14.31
C GLY A 287 0.15 -7.76 15.63
N ALA A 288 1.35 -8.35 15.57
CA ALA A 288 2.24 -8.44 16.73
C ALA A 288 2.77 -7.05 17.14
N ARG A 289 3.21 -6.23 16.18
CA ARG A 289 3.70 -4.88 16.44
C ARG A 289 2.62 -3.93 16.97
N LEU A 290 1.39 -4.02 16.47
CA LEU A 290 0.25 -3.22 16.95
C LEU A 290 -0.04 -3.52 18.42
N LYS A 291 0.05 -4.79 18.84
CA LYS A 291 -0.09 -5.18 20.26
C LYS A 291 1.05 -4.65 21.13
N ALA A 292 2.21 -4.35 20.55
CA ALA A 292 3.37 -3.80 21.24
C ALA A 292 3.41 -2.25 21.24
N CYS A 293 2.45 -1.58 20.59
CA CYS A 293 2.34 -0.13 20.64
C CYS A 293 1.90 0.32 22.04
N HIS A 294 2.61 1.29 22.60
CA HIS A 294 2.36 1.79 23.96
C HIS A 294 1.46 3.03 23.99
N ASN A 295 1.19 3.63 22.83
CA ASN A 295 0.32 4.79 22.73
C ASN A 295 -0.43 4.87 21.38
N PRO A 296 -1.54 5.64 21.30
CA PRO A 296 -2.36 5.76 20.09
C PRO A 296 -1.61 6.33 18.88
N LEU A 297 -0.62 7.21 19.10
CA LEU A 297 0.20 7.74 18.02
C LEU A 297 1.01 6.60 17.38
N GLN A 298 1.76 5.82 18.15
CA GLN A 298 2.50 4.66 17.65
C GLN A 298 1.61 3.70 16.87
N ALA A 299 0.41 3.40 17.39
CA ALA A 299 -0.55 2.54 16.71
C ALA A 299 -1.01 3.14 15.37
N TRP A 300 -1.36 4.42 15.35
CA TRP A 300 -1.75 5.15 14.14
C TRP A 300 -0.63 5.22 13.09
N GLN A 301 0.61 5.44 13.54
CA GLN A 301 1.77 5.53 12.65
C GLN A 301 2.07 4.18 12.01
N LEU A 302 2.15 3.13 12.84
CA LEU A 302 2.34 1.75 12.38
C LEU A 302 1.20 1.37 11.43
N SER A 303 -0.05 1.73 11.74
CA SER A 303 -1.17 1.37 10.89
C SER A 303 -1.12 2.04 9.52
N THR A 304 -0.79 3.33 9.49
CA THR A 304 -0.68 4.10 8.23
C THR A 304 0.43 3.55 7.33
N TRP A 305 1.61 3.26 7.91
CA TRP A 305 2.71 2.64 7.18
C TRP A 305 2.38 1.22 6.71
N ALA A 306 1.80 0.40 7.58
CA ALA A 306 1.43 -0.97 7.31
C ALA A 306 0.41 -1.07 6.18
N SER A 307 -0.67 -0.28 6.22
CA SER A 307 -1.70 -0.25 5.17
C SER A 307 -1.11 0.07 3.80
N ALA A 308 -0.20 1.05 3.72
CA ALA A 308 0.43 1.40 2.46
C ALA A 308 1.36 0.31 1.92
N CYS A 309 2.15 -0.32 2.80
CA CYS A 309 3.01 -1.43 2.43
C CYS A 309 2.19 -2.64 1.97
N LEU A 310 1.13 -2.98 2.68
CA LEU A 310 0.20 -4.05 2.33
C LEU A 310 -0.44 -3.82 0.96
N ALA A 311 -0.95 -2.61 0.70
CA ALA A 311 -1.54 -2.26 -0.60
C ALA A 311 -0.55 -2.47 -1.76
N LEU A 312 0.69 -1.99 -1.62
CA LEU A 312 1.72 -2.20 -2.64
C LEU A 312 2.05 -3.67 -2.85
N GLU A 313 2.20 -4.44 -1.77
CA GLU A 313 2.49 -5.87 -1.84
C GLU A 313 1.35 -6.67 -2.50
N SER A 314 0.09 -6.26 -2.28
CA SER A 314 -1.07 -6.88 -2.93
C SER A 314 -1.12 -6.58 -4.42
N ASP A 315 -0.88 -5.32 -4.82
CA ASP A 315 -0.79 -4.93 -6.23
C ASP A 315 0.32 -5.74 -6.94
N TRP A 316 1.48 -5.84 -6.30
CA TRP A 316 2.63 -6.60 -6.78
C TRP A 316 2.29 -8.09 -6.96
N GLN A 317 1.65 -8.70 -5.96
CA GLN A 317 1.27 -10.11 -6.02
C GLN A 317 0.20 -10.39 -7.09
N ARG A 318 -0.81 -9.52 -7.23
CA ARG A 318 -1.83 -9.64 -8.27
C ARG A 318 -1.21 -9.65 -9.66
N LEU A 319 -0.33 -8.68 -9.94
CA LEU A 319 0.36 -8.58 -11.22
C LEU A 319 1.20 -9.82 -11.54
N LEU A 320 1.91 -10.36 -10.56
CA LEU A 320 2.68 -11.59 -10.75
C LEU A 320 1.79 -12.78 -11.03
N VAL A 321 0.79 -13.03 -10.16
CA VAL A 321 -0.12 -14.17 -10.32
C VAL A 321 -0.79 -14.14 -11.68
N THR A 322 -1.31 -12.99 -12.11
CA THR A 322 -1.91 -12.83 -13.46
C THR A 322 -0.90 -13.13 -14.58
N ALA A 323 0.35 -12.67 -14.47
CA ALA A 323 1.36 -12.95 -15.50
C ALA A 323 1.70 -14.46 -15.60
N ILE A 324 1.71 -15.19 -14.49
CA ILE A 324 2.02 -16.62 -14.45
C ILE A 324 0.85 -17.46 -14.97
N THR A 325 -0.37 -17.06 -14.64
CA THR A 325 -1.56 -17.84 -15.01
C THR A 325 -2.05 -17.53 -16.42
N LEU A 326 -1.51 -16.48 -17.06
CA LEU A 326 -1.88 -16.04 -18.41
C LEU A 326 -1.87 -17.19 -19.46
N PRO A 327 -0.82 -18.05 -19.56
CA PRO A 327 -0.84 -19.14 -20.53
C PRO A 327 -1.92 -20.19 -20.23
N LEU A 328 -2.21 -20.43 -18.94
CA LEU A 328 -3.22 -21.40 -18.51
C LEU A 328 -4.63 -20.92 -18.84
N ARG A 329 -4.90 -19.63 -18.61
CA ARG A 329 -6.15 -18.98 -19.00
C ARG A 329 -6.36 -19.04 -20.51
N ALA A 330 -5.34 -18.68 -21.30
CA ALA A 330 -5.40 -18.76 -22.75
C ALA A 330 -5.59 -20.21 -23.26
N ALA A 331 -4.93 -21.20 -22.64
CA ALA A 331 -5.08 -22.61 -23.00
C ALA A 331 -6.50 -23.11 -22.71
N ALA A 332 -7.04 -22.75 -21.56
CA ALA A 332 -8.43 -23.05 -21.19
C ALA A 332 -9.42 -22.43 -22.19
N ALA A 333 -9.17 -21.20 -22.63
CA ALA A 333 -9.97 -20.52 -23.65
C ALA A 333 -9.96 -21.25 -25.00
N VAL A 334 -8.79 -21.72 -25.46
CA VAL A 334 -8.69 -22.50 -26.70
C VAL A 334 -9.50 -23.79 -26.62
N VAL A 335 -9.48 -24.48 -25.46
CA VAL A 335 -10.29 -25.70 -25.27
C VAL A 335 -11.79 -25.39 -25.24
N LEU A 336 -12.18 -24.26 -24.64
CA LEU A 336 -13.58 -23.87 -24.47
C LEU A 336 -14.21 -23.32 -25.76
N ILE A 337 -13.49 -22.47 -26.48
CA ILE A 337 -14.02 -21.68 -27.62
C ILE A 337 -13.56 -22.26 -28.95
N GLY A 338 -12.38 -22.87 -29.01
CA GLY A 338 -11.84 -23.55 -30.18
C GLY A 338 -10.48 -23.03 -30.66
N ASP A 339 -9.96 -23.68 -31.71
CA ASP A 339 -8.61 -23.47 -32.23
C ASP A 339 -8.35 -22.09 -32.83
N THR A 340 -9.39 -21.30 -33.11
CA THR A 340 -9.25 -19.92 -33.61
C THR A 340 -8.50 -19.01 -32.62
N LEU A 341 -8.46 -19.37 -31.33
CA LEU A 341 -7.73 -18.63 -30.28
C LEU A 341 -6.26 -19.06 -30.11
N ARG A 342 -5.78 -20.07 -30.86
CA ARG A 342 -4.41 -20.59 -30.76
C ARG A 342 -3.31 -19.53 -30.98
N PRO A 343 -3.45 -18.54 -31.89
CA PRO A 343 -2.49 -17.45 -31.99
C PRO A 343 -2.39 -16.61 -30.71
N GLY A 344 -3.52 -16.42 -30.02
CA GLY A 344 -3.56 -15.75 -28.72
C GLY A 344 -2.77 -16.52 -27.67
N LEU A 345 -2.96 -17.84 -27.59
CA LEU A 345 -2.19 -18.69 -26.68
C LEU A 345 -0.67 -18.60 -26.88
N ALA A 346 -0.19 -18.61 -28.12
CA ALA A 346 1.25 -18.42 -28.38
C ALA A 346 1.76 -17.06 -27.86
N LYS A 347 0.94 -16.01 -28.02
CA LYS A 347 1.23 -14.67 -27.50
C LYS A 347 1.21 -14.61 -25.97
N ALA A 348 0.25 -15.28 -25.32
CA ALA A 348 0.21 -15.43 -23.86
C ALA A 348 1.46 -16.11 -23.31
N VAL A 349 1.93 -17.18 -23.96
CA VAL A 349 3.18 -17.87 -23.60
C VAL A 349 4.37 -16.92 -23.72
N ASP A 350 4.50 -16.19 -24.83
CA ASP A 350 5.59 -15.24 -25.04
C ASP A 350 5.58 -14.10 -24.00
N VAL A 351 4.42 -13.49 -23.75
CA VAL A 351 4.26 -12.43 -22.74
C VAL A 351 4.62 -12.95 -21.34
N ALA A 352 4.07 -14.09 -20.94
CA ALA A 352 4.38 -14.68 -19.65
C ALA A 352 5.88 -15.00 -19.54
N HIS A 353 6.49 -15.52 -20.60
CA HIS A 353 7.91 -15.83 -20.64
C HIS A 353 8.79 -14.57 -20.54
N GLN A 354 8.43 -13.46 -21.18
CA GLN A 354 9.16 -12.20 -21.07
C GLN A 354 9.05 -11.57 -19.66
N LEU A 355 7.92 -11.78 -18.97
CA LEU A 355 7.66 -11.22 -17.64
C LEU A 355 8.16 -12.10 -16.49
N THR A 356 8.23 -13.42 -16.69
CA THR A 356 8.55 -14.41 -15.65
C THR A 356 9.84 -15.15 -15.91
N GLY A 357 10.28 -15.20 -17.16
CA GLY A 357 11.41 -16.01 -17.61
C GLY A 357 11.12 -17.50 -17.72
N LEU A 358 9.88 -17.93 -17.45
CA LEU A 358 9.49 -19.33 -17.44
C LEU A 358 8.43 -19.62 -18.50
N GLY A 359 8.55 -20.77 -19.16
CA GLY A 359 7.47 -21.30 -20.00
C GLY A 359 6.35 -21.94 -19.16
N PRO A 360 5.21 -22.29 -19.77
CA PRO A 360 4.02 -22.73 -19.06
C PRO A 360 4.20 -24.08 -18.34
N ARG A 361 5.01 -25.02 -18.87
CA ARG A 361 5.29 -26.28 -18.16
C ARG A 361 6.23 -26.04 -16.99
N ALA A 362 7.26 -25.20 -17.16
CA ALA A 362 8.13 -24.81 -16.06
C ALA A 362 7.34 -24.10 -14.94
N GLN A 363 6.37 -23.25 -15.29
CA GLN A 363 5.45 -22.61 -14.35
C GLN A 363 4.58 -23.64 -13.61
N LEU A 364 3.96 -24.60 -14.32
CA LEU A 364 3.19 -25.69 -13.70
C LEU A 364 4.04 -26.64 -12.87
N GLY A 365 5.32 -26.79 -13.18
CA GLY A 365 6.30 -27.52 -12.37
C GLY A 365 6.67 -26.81 -11.07
N HIS A 366 6.34 -25.52 -10.95
CA HIS A 366 6.70 -24.73 -9.80
C HIS A 366 5.85 -25.10 -8.57
N ARG A 367 6.52 -25.52 -7.48
CA ARG A 367 5.87 -26.07 -6.26
C ARG A 367 4.79 -25.16 -5.68
N GLU A 368 5.00 -23.85 -5.70
CA GLU A 368 4.03 -22.89 -5.15
C GLU A 368 2.78 -22.77 -6.02
N LEU A 369 2.93 -22.79 -7.35
CA LEU A 369 1.77 -22.75 -8.25
C LEU A 369 0.99 -24.07 -8.13
N GLN A 370 1.68 -25.21 -8.10
CA GLN A 370 1.04 -26.52 -7.86
C GLN A 370 0.26 -26.52 -6.56
N ARG A 371 0.89 -26.06 -5.46
CA ARG A 371 0.23 -25.93 -4.16
C ARG A 371 -1.04 -25.08 -4.26
N ARG A 372 -0.97 -23.94 -4.94
CA ARG A 372 -2.14 -23.05 -5.11
C ARG A 372 -3.25 -23.69 -5.93
N LEU A 373 -2.91 -24.30 -7.06
CA LEU A 373 -3.83 -25.03 -7.93
C LEU A 373 -4.52 -26.17 -7.16
N GLN A 374 -3.76 -26.98 -6.41
CA GLN A 374 -4.29 -28.15 -5.71
C GLN A 374 -5.05 -27.81 -4.43
N GLN A 375 -4.58 -26.85 -3.63
CA GLN A 375 -5.16 -26.56 -2.31
C GLN A 375 -6.31 -25.56 -2.35
N HIS A 376 -6.34 -24.67 -3.36
CA HIS A 376 -7.34 -23.59 -3.41
C HIS A 376 -8.25 -23.68 -4.63
N LEU A 377 -7.70 -24.00 -5.80
CA LEU A 377 -8.48 -23.97 -7.04
C LEU A 377 -9.23 -25.28 -7.29
N ALA A 378 -8.54 -26.42 -7.21
CA ALA A 378 -9.12 -27.74 -7.43
C ALA A 378 -10.34 -28.05 -6.53
N PRO A 379 -10.34 -27.75 -5.22
CA PRO A 379 -11.51 -27.99 -4.37
C PRO A 379 -12.75 -27.18 -4.78
N ARG A 380 -12.57 -26.02 -5.42
CA ARG A 380 -13.67 -25.19 -5.94
C ARG A 380 -14.19 -25.69 -7.27
N LEU A 381 -13.27 -26.06 -8.16
CA LEU A 381 -13.63 -26.67 -9.43
C LEU A 381 -14.41 -27.98 -9.24
N ASP A 382 -14.09 -28.75 -8.19
CA ASP A 382 -14.79 -29.98 -7.80
C ASP A 382 -16.09 -29.73 -6.99
N GLY A 383 -16.47 -28.47 -6.74
CA GLY A 383 -17.69 -28.12 -6.00
C GLY A 383 -17.69 -28.47 -4.50
N ARG A 384 -16.54 -28.84 -3.91
CA ARG A 384 -16.43 -29.25 -2.50
C ARG A 384 -16.30 -28.08 -1.51
N GLN A 385 -15.82 -26.92 -1.96
CA GLN A 385 -15.91 -25.70 -1.18
C GLN A 385 -17.23 -25.01 -1.53
N GLY A 386 -18.15 -24.92 -0.55
CA GLY A 386 -19.43 -24.23 -0.72
C GLY A 386 -19.28 -22.78 -1.17
N ASP A 387 -20.42 -22.15 -1.50
CA ASP A 387 -20.66 -20.86 -2.19
C ASP A 387 -19.91 -19.60 -1.69
N ARG A 388 -18.77 -19.68 -0.99
CA ARG A 388 -18.01 -18.48 -0.64
C ARG A 388 -17.51 -17.85 -1.95
N PRO A 389 -18.07 -16.69 -2.34
CA PRO A 389 -17.68 -16.07 -3.60
C PRO A 389 -16.22 -15.67 -3.48
N VAL A 390 -15.44 -15.93 -4.53
CA VAL A 390 -14.11 -15.33 -4.66
C VAL A 390 -14.33 -13.83 -4.77
N GLY A 391 -13.72 -13.06 -3.86
CA GLY A 391 -13.89 -11.62 -3.85
C GLY A 391 -13.36 -10.97 -5.13
N PRO A 392 -14.04 -9.97 -5.70
CA PRO A 392 -13.45 -9.16 -6.76
C PRO A 392 -12.12 -8.56 -6.29
N GLY A 393 -11.05 -8.85 -7.02
CA GLY A 393 -9.70 -8.37 -6.72
C GLY A 393 -8.77 -9.41 -6.04
N GLU A 394 -9.21 -10.62 -5.71
CA GLU A 394 -8.24 -11.64 -5.25
C GLU A 394 -7.32 -12.10 -6.37
N ALA A 395 -6.01 -12.21 -6.10
CA ALA A 395 -5.04 -12.67 -7.09
C ALA A 395 -5.39 -14.10 -7.55
N GLY A 396 -5.53 -14.33 -8.85
CA GLY A 396 -5.86 -15.65 -9.40
C GLY A 396 -7.36 -15.99 -9.45
N ALA A 397 -8.24 -15.11 -8.95
CA ALA A 397 -9.70 -15.25 -9.08
C ALA A 397 -10.15 -15.36 -10.55
N ASP A 398 -9.47 -14.60 -11.40
CA ASP A 398 -9.61 -14.56 -12.86
C ASP A 398 -9.35 -15.91 -13.55
N LEU A 399 -8.65 -16.85 -12.90
CA LEU A 399 -8.39 -18.19 -13.41
C LEU A 399 -9.57 -19.15 -13.20
N LEU A 400 -10.44 -18.91 -12.22
CA LEU A 400 -11.49 -19.85 -11.82
C LEU A 400 -12.51 -20.09 -12.94
N ALA A 401 -13.04 -19.03 -13.53
CA ALA A 401 -14.07 -19.16 -14.57
C ALA A 401 -13.54 -19.85 -15.86
N PRO A 402 -12.36 -19.47 -16.43
CA PRO A 402 -11.76 -20.19 -17.54
C PRO A 402 -11.53 -21.67 -17.24
N LEU A 403 -11.00 -22.01 -16.06
CA LEU A 403 -10.72 -23.40 -15.72
C LEU A 403 -11.98 -24.21 -15.44
N ALA A 404 -13.04 -23.61 -14.89
CA ALA A 404 -14.33 -24.28 -14.74
C ALA A 404 -14.91 -24.65 -16.11
N GLY A 405 -14.86 -23.73 -17.07
CA GLY A 405 -15.27 -23.99 -18.45
C GLY A 405 -14.42 -25.08 -19.12
N TRP A 406 -13.09 -25.00 -18.97
CA TRP A 406 -12.17 -26.04 -19.45
C TRP A 406 -12.50 -27.42 -18.85
N LEU A 407 -12.70 -27.50 -17.54
CA LEU A 407 -13.00 -28.76 -16.86
C LEU A 407 -14.29 -29.38 -17.39
N ALA A 408 -15.36 -28.59 -17.48
CA ALA A 408 -16.64 -29.03 -18.03
C ALA A 408 -16.49 -29.59 -19.46
N MET A 409 -15.72 -28.88 -20.31
CA MET A 409 -15.44 -29.31 -21.67
C MET A 409 -14.59 -30.58 -21.74
N ARG A 410 -13.58 -30.73 -20.87
CA ARG A 410 -12.76 -31.95 -20.80
C ARG A 410 -13.60 -33.15 -20.42
N VAL A 411 -14.39 -33.03 -19.35
CA VAL A 411 -15.33 -34.09 -18.90
C VAL A 411 -16.26 -34.50 -20.03
N ALA A 412 -16.87 -33.53 -20.72
CA ALA A 412 -17.79 -33.80 -21.83
C ALA A 412 -17.11 -34.50 -23.02
N ARG A 413 -15.86 -34.15 -23.35
CA ARG A 413 -15.15 -34.69 -24.52
C ARG A 413 -14.48 -36.04 -24.27
N THR A 414 -13.91 -36.25 -23.09
CA THR A 414 -13.11 -37.44 -22.80
C THR A 414 -13.84 -38.46 -21.93
N GLY A 415 -15.01 -38.10 -21.38
CA GLY A 415 -15.72 -38.92 -20.39
C GLY A 415 -14.95 -39.08 -19.07
N ALA A 416 -13.93 -38.24 -18.84
CA ALA A 416 -13.12 -38.30 -17.63
C ALA A 416 -13.93 -37.79 -16.43
N ASP A 417 -13.65 -38.36 -15.25
CA ASP A 417 -14.22 -37.89 -13.99
C ASP A 417 -13.62 -36.55 -13.58
N ALA A 418 -14.48 -35.58 -13.26
CA ALA A 418 -14.09 -34.22 -12.86
C ALA A 418 -13.23 -34.24 -11.59
N ALA A 419 -13.58 -35.07 -10.61
CA ALA A 419 -12.85 -35.16 -9.34
C ALA A 419 -11.43 -35.70 -9.55
N THR A 420 -11.25 -36.61 -10.52
CA THR A 420 -9.93 -37.13 -10.91
C THR A 420 -9.09 -36.05 -11.60
N LEU A 421 -9.66 -35.29 -12.53
CA LEU A 421 -8.98 -34.17 -13.19
C LEU A 421 -8.59 -33.07 -12.18
N CYS A 422 -9.46 -32.75 -11.22
CA CYS A 422 -9.17 -31.77 -10.17
C CYS A 422 -8.06 -32.24 -9.23
N ARG A 423 -8.04 -33.53 -8.86
CA ARG A 423 -7.01 -34.09 -7.96
C ARG A 423 -5.60 -33.93 -8.52
N ASP A 424 -5.46 -34.07 -9.83
CA ASP A 424 -4.19 -33.92 -10.54
C ASP A 424 -4.22 -32.76 -11.55
N LEU A 425 -4.79 -31.62 -11.11
CA LEU A 425 -5.00 -30.46 -11.96
C LEU A 425 -3.71 -29.99 -12.69
N PRO A 426 -2.52 -29.91 -12.06
CA PRO A 426 -1.31 -29.53 -12.78
C PRO A 426 -0.94 -30.49 -13.92
N ALA A 427 -1.08 -31.81 -13.71
CA ALA A 427 -0.80 -32.78 -14.77
C ALA A 427 -1.84 -32.69 -15.89
N ALA A 428 -3.13 -32.56 -15.56
CA ALA A 428 -4.20 -32.42 -16.54
C ALA A 428 -4.05 -31.14 -17.40
N LEU A 429 -3.60 -30.04 -16.80
CA LEU A 429 -3.25 -28.81 -17.52
C LEU A 429 -2.01 -29.01 -18.40
N THR A 430 -0.99 -29.72 -17.91
CA THR A 430 0.21 -30.04 -18.71
C THR A 430 -0.15 -30.86 -19.96
N THR A 431 -0.96 -31.91 -19.81
CA THR A 431 -1.48 -32.70 -20.93
C THR A 431 -2.27 -31.82 -21.92
N THR A 432 -3.04 -30.84 -21.42
CA THR A 432 -3.75 -29.90 -22.30
C THR A 432 -2.77 -29.05 -23.11
N LEU A 433 -1.69 -28.56 -22.51
CA LEU A 433 -0.66 -27.80 -23.23
C LEU A 433 0.05 -28.66 -24.29
N ASP A 434 0.28 -29.94 -24.00
CA ASP A 434 0.86 -30.92 -24.93
C ASP A 434 -0.06 -31.19 -26.12
N GLU A 435 -1.36 -31.41 -25.87
CA GLU A 435 -2.37 -31.59 -26.92
C GLU A 435 -2.52 -30.35 -27.81
N LEU A 436 -2.36 -29.16 -27.22
CA LEU A 436 -2.32 -27.89 -27.96
C LEU A 436 -0.99 -27.67 -28.70
N GLY A 437 -0.04 -28.59 -28.61
CA GLY A 437 1.22 -28.55 -29.37
C GLY A 437 2.08 -27.34 -29.03
N LEU A 438 2.00 -26.83 -27.79
CA LEU A 438 2.74 -25.64 -27.39
C LEU A 438 4.22 -25.94 -27.21
N HIS A 439 5.05 -25.15 -27.90
CA HIS A 439 6.48 -25.13 -27.69
C HIS A 439 6.82 -24.50 -26.34
N GLU A 440 7.73 -25.12 -25.60
CA GLU A 440 8.24 -24.60 -24.34
C GLU A 440 9.44 -23.68 -24.62
N PRO A 441 9.37 -22.37 -24.32
CA PRO A 441 10.54 -21.50 -24.44
C PRO A 441 11.62 -21.90 -23.43
N GLU A 442 12.89 -21.75 -23.81
CA GLU A 442 14.02 -21.98 -22.91
C GLU A 442 13.95 -21.02 -21.71
N ALA A 443 14.12 -21.53 -20.50
CA ALA A 443 14.04 -20.71 -19.30
C ALA A 443 15.12 -19.60 -19.30
N GLN A 444 14.72 -18.38 -18.94
CA GLN A 444 15.62 -17.24 -18.82
C GLN A 444 15.51 -16.61 -17.43
N THR A 445 16.57 -15.94 -16.99
CA THR A 445 16.56 -15.27 -15.69
C THR A 445 15.89 -13.91 -15.83
N VAL A 446 14.64 -13.80 -15.35
CA VAL A 446 13.97 -12.52 -15.12
C VAL A 446 14.01 -12.22 -13.63
N SER A 447 14.34 -10.98 -13.28
CA SER A 447 14.28 -10.53 -11.88
C SER A 447 13.03 -9.72 -11.62
N VAL A 448 12.48 -9.90 -10.43
CA VAL A 448 11.48 -9.02 -9.86
C VAL A 448 12.04 -8.32 -8.63
N GLU A 449 11.46 -7.19 -8.26
CA GLU A 449 11.93 -6.38 -7.15
C GLU A 449 10.77 -5.91 -6.29
N LEU A 450 10.94 -6.00 -4.97
CA LEU A 450 10.03 -5.50 -3.96
C LEU A 450 10.86 -4.89 -2.82
N TRP A 451 10.58 -3.64 -2.45
CA TRP A 451 11.31 -2.91 -1.40
C TRP A 451 12.84 -2.95 -1.55
N SER A 452 13.37 -2.71 -2.76
CA SER A 452 14.79 -2.78 -3.10
C SER A 452 15.42 -4.19 -3.04
N ARG A 453 14.67 -5.21 -2.63
CA ARG A 453 15.12 -6.61 -2.71
C ARG A 453 14.82 -7.14 -4.11
N ARG A 454 15.88 -7.41 -4.86
CA ARG A 454 15.81 -8.01 -6.20
C ARG A 454 16.03 -9.52 -6.11
N VAL A 455 15.12 -10.28 -6.71
CA VAL A 455 15.13 -11.76 -6.65
C VAL A 455 14.83 -12.31 -8.04
N PRO A 456 15.50 -13.39 -8.48
CA PRO A 456 15.09 -14.12 -9.68
C PRO A 456 13.67 -14.63 -9.54
N PHE A 457 12.86 -14.48 -10.58
CA PHE A 457 11.47 -14.90 -10.55
C PHE A 457 11.30 -16.40 -10.24
N ALA A 458 12.22 -17.23 -10.76
CA ALA A 458 12.25 -18.66 -10.50
C ALA A 458 12.50 -19.03 -9.01
N ASP A 459 13.04 -18.11 -8.21
CA ASP A 459 13.26 -18.30 -6.77
C ASP A 459 12.08 -17.77 -5.95
N TRP A 460 10.93 -18.42 -6.16
CA TRP A 460 9.70 -18.08 -5.47
C TRP A 460 9.74 -18.18 -3.95
N PRO A 461 10.41 -19.18 -3.34
CA PRO A 461 10.59 -19.18 -1.90
C PRO A 461 11.19 -17.87 -1.40
N ALA A 462 12.20 -17.34 -2.11
CA ALA A 462 12.75 -16.03 -1.79
C ALA A 462 11.77 -14.88 -2.05
N LEU A 463 10.95 -14.93 -3.11
CA LEU A 463 9.89 -13.94 -3.39
C LEU A 463 8.84 -13.85 -2.27
N MET A 464 8.47 -15.01 -1.71
CA MET A 464 7.45 -15.10 -0.66
C MET A 464 8.04 -14.89 0.75
N THR A 465 9.37 -14.82 0.86
CA THR A 465 10.03 -14.51 2.13
C THR A 465 9.86 -13.03 2.44
N ASN A 466 9.43 -12.73 3.67
CA ASN A 466 9.13 -11.37 4.14
C ASN A 466 10.32 -10.41 3.88
N PRO A 467 10.24 -9.49 2.90
CA PRO A 467 11.32 -8.58 2.56
C PRO A 467 11.50 -7.50 3.64
N PRO A 468 12.72 -6.93 3.78
CA PRO A 468 12.91 -5.73 4.58
C PRO A 468 12.13 -4.59 3.90
N ARG A 469 11.20 -4.00 4.65
CA ARG A 469 10.42 -2.84 4.20
C ARG A 469 11.21 -1.56 4.43
N PRO A 470 10.92 -0.50 3.67
CA PRO A 470 11.62 0.76 3.88
C PRO A 470 11.34 1.28 5.28
N GLU A 471 12.42 1.58 5.99
CA GLU A 471 12.35 2.30 7.26
C GLU A 471 11.95 3.75 6.99
N VAL A 472 11.03 4.28 7.80
CA VAL A 472 10.65 5.68 7.72
C VAL A 472 11.54 6.45 8.71
N PRO A 473 12.33 7.44 8.26
CA PRO A 473 13.20 8.20 9.15
C PRO A 473 12.42 8.82 10.33
N GLY A 474 12.89 8.59 11.55
CA GLY A 474 12.21 9.04 12.78
C GLY A 474 10.97 8.24 13.16
N LEU A 475 10.78 7.07 12.56
CA LEU A 475 9.78 6.08 12.95
C LEU A 475 10.49 4.79 13.39
N PRO A 476 11.02 4.71 14.63
CA PRO A 476 11.43 3.42 15.16
C PRO A 476 10.16 2.57 15.28
N LEU A 477 10.01 1.64 14.33
CA LEU A 477 8.96 0.63 14.40
C LEU A 477 9.31 -0.29 15.58
N PRO A 478 8.31 -0.80 16.32
CA PRO A 478 8.55 -1.87 17.28
C PRO A 478 9.39 -2.96 16.59
N PRO A 479 10.39 -3.54 17.28
CA PRO A 479 11.25 -4.53 16.68
C PRO A 479 10.40 -5.61 16.03
N ALA A 480 10.80 -6.04 14.83
CA ALA A 480 10.13 -7.13 14.15
C ALA A 480 10.01 -8.30 15.11
N SER A 481 8.85 -8.97 15.10
CA SER A 481 8.76 -10.23 15.83
C SER A 481 9.88 -11.13 15.29
N LYS A 482 10.74 -11.66 16.17
CA LYS A 482 11.67 -12.71 15.75
C LYS A 482 10.77 -13.87 15.31
N GLY A 483 10.57 -14.01 14.01
CA GLY A 483 9.77 -15.08 13.46
C GLY A 483 10.31 -16.42 13.98
N PRO A 484 9.47 -17.47 14.04
CA PRO A 484 9.99 -18.81 14.28
C PRO A 484 11.06 -19.10 13.23
N ALA A 485 12.27 -19.39 13.70
CA ALA A 485 13.43 -19.71 12.86
C ALA A 485 13.24 -21.04 12.13
#